data_AF-A0A526YHC2-F1
#
_entry.id   AF-A0A526YHC2-F1
#
_cell.length_a   1.000
_cell.length_b   1.000
_cell.length_c   1.000
_cell.angle_alpha   90.00
_cell.angle_beta   90.00
_cell.angle_gamma   90.00
#
_symmetry.space_group_name_H-M   'P 1'
#
loop_
_entity.id
_entity.type
_entity.pdbx_description
1 polymer ?
#
loop_
_entity_poly.entity_id
_entity_poly.type
_entity_poly.pdbx_seq_one_letter_code
_entity_poly.pdbx_strand_id
1 'polypeptide(L)'
;TSLIAGMGHWFEWVRLIGAAYLIWMGVQMFRSKGKLNADGSAKTPRGGFFLQGLLVAISNPKTLVFFGAFFPQFIAPDGNYGLQIGVMGLTAMIFAAVSDSTYALAAGRAGRLLSAGRVKLLSRIS
;
A
#
# COMPACT_ATOMS: atom_id res chain seq x y z
N THR A 1 18.61 -11.47 -32.75
CA THR A 1 18.52 -10.44 -31.68
C THR A 1 17.31 -10.80 -30.83
N SER A 2 17.51 -11.23 -29.59
CA SER A 2 16.44 -11.85 -28.79
C SER A 2 15.34 -10.84 -28.44
N LEU A 3 14.08 -11.31 -28.36
CA LEU A 3 12.91 -10.51 -27.94
C LEU A 3 13.15 -9.70 -26.65
N ILE A 4 14.03 -10.19 -25.77
CA ILE A 4 14.44 -9.55 -24.53
C ILE A 4 15.17 -8.21 -24.77
N ALA A 5 15.99 -8.11 -25.83
CA ALA A 5 16.68 -6.87 -26.18
C ALA A 5 15.72 -5.79 -26.73
N GLY A 6 14.65 -6.20 -27.43
CA GLY A 6 13.59 -5.27 -27.88
C GLY A 6 12.67 -4.83 -26.75
N MET A 7 12.39 -5.70 -25.78
CA MET A 7 11.54 -5.43 -24.61
C MET A 7 12.22 -4.53 -23.56
N GLY A 8 13.56 -4.50 -23.52
CA GLY A 8 14.32 -3.69 -22.56
C GLY A 8 13.97 -2.20 -22.61
N HIS A 9 13.83 -1.64 -23.82
CA HIS A 9 13.43 -0.23 -23.99
C HIS A 9 11.98 0.02 -23.57
N TRP A 10 11.06 -0.91 -23.85
CA TRP A 10 9.65 -0.76 -23.50
C TRP A 10 9.43 -0.79 -21.98
N PHE A 11 10.16 -1.65 -21.27
CA PHE A 11 10.11 -1.71 -19.82
C PHE A 11 10.57 -0.39 -19.17
N GLU A 12 11.60 0.25 -19.73
CA GLU A 12 12.09 1.55 -19.27
C GLU A 12 11.04 2.65 -19.45
N TRP A 13 10.38 2.71 -20.61
CA TRP A 13 9.28 3.65 -20.86
C TRP A 13 8.09 3.43 -19.91
N VAL A 14 7.68 2.18 -19.70
CA VAL A 14 6.60 1.84 -18.74
C VAL A 14 6.98 2.29 -17.32
N ARG A 15 8.24 2.07 -16.92
CA ARG A 15 8.75 2.51 -15.62
C ARG A 15 8.74 4.03 -15.48
N LEU A 16 9.18 4.77 -16.50
CA LEU A 16 9.19 6.24 -16.50
C LEU A 16 7.77 6.83 -16.45
N ILE A 17 6.84 6.28 -17.24
CA ILE A 17 5.44 6.68 -17.21
C ILE A 17 4.83 6.43 -15.82
N GLY A 18 5.10 5.25 -15.23
CA GLY A 18 4.66 4.93 -13.88
C GLY A 18 5.22 5.92 -12.83
N ALA A 19 6.49 6.28 -12.93
CA ALA A 19 7.11 7.26 -12.05
C ALA A 19 6.47 8.66 -12.20
N ALA A 20 6.27 9.13 -13.43
CA ALA A 20 5.60 10.41 -13.71
C ALA A 20 4.18 10.44 -13.16
N TYR A 21 3.44 9.34 -13.30
CA TYR A 21 2.09 9.20 -12.75
C TYR A 21 2.07 9.28 -11.21
N LEU A 22 3.01 8.62 -10.53
CA LEU A 22 3.13 8.70 -9.06
C LEU A 22 3.47 10.12 -8.59
N ILE A 23 4.37 10.83 -9.29
CA ILE A 23 4.68 12.24 -9.00
C ILE A 23 3.42 13.09 -9.17
N TRP A 24 2.69 12.91 -10.27
CA TRP A 24 1.46 13.64 -10.53
C TRP A 24 0.40 13.39 -9.45
N MET A 25 0.16 12.14 -9.05
CA MET A 25 -0.74 11.83 -7.94
C MET A 25 -0.28 12.46 -6.62
N GLY A 26 1.03 12.41 -6.32
CA GLY A 26 1.60 13.05 -5.14
C GLY A 26 1.33 14.56 -5.12
N VAL A 27 1.60 15.25 -6.24
CA VAL A 27 1.32 16.69 -6.41
C VAL A 27 -0.16 16.98 -6.28
N GLN A 28 -1.03 16.16 -6.89
CA GLN A 28 -2.48 16.31 -6.79
C GLN A 28 -2.96 16.14 -5.34
N MET A 29 -2.37 15.23 -4.57
CA MET A 29 -2.68 15.00 -3.17
C MET A 29 -2.31 16.21 -2.29
N PHE A 30 -1.19 16.87 -2.54
CA PHE A 30 -0.81 18.13 -1.86
C PHE A 30 -1.67 19.32 -2.26
N ARG A 31 -2.10 19.39 -3.54
CA ARG A 31 -2.94 20.47 -4.07
C ARG A 31 -4.43 20.28 -3.76
N SER A 32 -4.83 19.07 -3.40
CA SER A 32 -6.19 18.76 -2.98
C SER A 32 -6.54 19.57 -1.73
N LYS A 33 -7.50 20.50 -1.88
CA LYS A 33 -8.20 21.09 -0.74
C LYS A 33 -9.12 20.01 -0.18
N GLY A 34 -8.55 19.04 0.52
CA GLY A 34 -9.32 17.97 1.15
C GLY A 34 -10.43 18.59 1.98
N LYS A 35 -11.68 18.37 1.57
CA LYS A 35 -12.83 18.53 2.47
C LYS A 35 -12.60 17.52 3.58
N LEU A 36 -11.97 17.96 4.67
CA LEU A 36 -12.07 17.21 5.92
C LEU A 36 -13.58 17.18 6.20
N ASN A 37 -14.19 16.02 6.05
CA ASN A 37 -15.56 15.81 6.48
C ASN A 37 -15.58 16.13 7.98
N ALA A 38 -16.04 17.34 8.32
CA ALA A 38 -16.15 17.81 9.70
C ALA A 38 -17.07 16.88 10.52
N ASP A 39 -17.93 16.13 9.82
CA ASP A 39 -18.90 15.19 10.40
C ASP A 39 -18.28 13.86 10.84
N GLY A 40 -16.98 13.62 10.59
CA GLY A 40 -16.22 12.48 11.13
C GLY A 40 -16.70 11.07 10.72
N SER A 41 -17.78 10.96 9.94
CA SER A 41 -18.40 9.67 9.61
C SER A 41 -17.76 9.03 8.40
N ALA A 42 -16.56 8.46 8.60
CA ALA A 42 -16.11 7.41 7.68
C ALA A 42 -17.15 6.28 7.73
N LYS A 43 -17.85 6.03 6.62
CA LYS A 43 -18.81 4.93 6.54
C LYS A 43 -18.09 3.61 6.83
N THR A 44 -18.46 2.97 7.92
CA THR A 44 -17.94 1.64 8.25
C THR A 44 -18.35 0.66 7.14
N PRO A 45 -17.41 -0.10 6.56
CA PRO A 45 -17.71 -1.10 5.55
C PRO A 45 -18.69 -2.15 6.10
N ARG A 46 -19.60 -2.63 5.26
CA ARG A 46 -20.44 -3.79 5.59
C ARG A 46 -19.52 -5.01 5.70
N GLY A 47 -19.31 -5.50 6.93
CA GLY A 47 -18.35 -6.57 7.24
C GLY A 47 -17.07 -6.12 7.97
N GLY A 48 -16.94 -4.81 8.24
CA GLY A 48 -15.83 -4.26 9.01
C GLY A 48 -14.54 -4.09 8.19
N PHE A 49 -13.59 -3.34 8.77
CA PHE A 49 -12.33 -3.01 8.11
C PHE A 49 -11.43 -4.24 7.89
N PHE A 50 -11.52 -5.25 8.76
CA PHE A 50 -10.76 -6.48 8.61
C PHE A 50 -11.13 -7.24 7.32
N LEU A 51 -12.44 -7.47 7.10
CA LEU A 51 -12.90 -8.20 5.92
C LEU A 51 -12.61 -7.42 4.63
N GLN A 52 -12.80 -6.09 4.66
CA GLN A 52 -12.42 -5.25 3.53
C GLN A 52 -10.92 -5.35 3.24
N GLY A 53 -10.07 -5.26 4.27
CA GLY A 53 -8.62 -5.39 4.13
C GLY A 53 -8.21 -6.76 3.59
N LEU A 54 -8.81 -7.83 4.10
CA LEU A 54 -8.60 -9.20 3.62
C LEU A 54 -8.96 -9.35 2.14
N LEU A 55 -10.14 -8.84 1.73
CA LEU A 55 -10.58 -8.89 0.34
C LEU A 55 -9.67 -8.07 -0.58
N VAL A 56 -9.22 -6.89 -0.14
CA VAL A 56 -8.25 -6.08 -0.90
C VAL A 56 -6.92 -6.83 -1.05
N ALA A 57 -6.43 -7.48 0.01
CA ALA A 57 -5.19 -8.24 -0.01
C ALA A 57 -5.27 -9.44 -0.96
N ILE A 58 -6.35 -10.23 -0.89
CA ILE A 58 -6.56 -11.40 -1.77
C ILE A 58 -6.79 -10.96 -3.22
N SER A 59 -7.50 -9.85 -3.44
CA SER A 59 -7.78 -9.32 -4.79
C SER A 59 -6.58 -8.67 -5.45
N ASN A 60 -5.41 -8.62 -4.80
CA ASN A 60 -4.18 -8.08 -5.36
C ASN A 60 -3.35 -9.21 -6.02
N PRO A 61 -3.53 -9.49 -7.32
CA PRO A 61 -2.81 -10.56 -8.00
C PRO A 61 -1.30 -10.32 -8.04
N LYS A 62 -0.86 -9.06 -7.92
CA LYS A 62 0.57 -8.72 -7.97
C LYS A 62 1.32 -9.36 -6.81
N THR A 63 0.73 -9.36 -5.61
CA THR A 63 1.34 -9.95 -4.42
C THR A 63 1.47 -11.47 -4.57
N LEU A 64 0.43 -12.13 -5.07
CA LEU A 64 0.42 -13.58 -5.32
C LEU A 64 1.46 -13.98 -6.37
N VAL A 65 1.51 -13.26 -7.49
CA VAL A 65 2.50 -13.51 -8.56
C VAL A 65 3.93 -13.26 -8.06
N PHE A 66 4.16 -12.20 -7.29
CA PHE A 66 5.46 -11.91 -6.72
C PHE A 66 5.94 -13.03 -5.79
N PHE A 67 5.13 -13.41 -4.79
CA PHE A 67 5.53 -14.49 -3.87
C PHE A 67 5.64 -15.84 -4.56
N GLY A 68 4.75 -16.14 -5.51
CA GLY A 68 4.81 -17.37 -6.32
C GLY A 68 6.09 -17.49 -7.14
N ALA A 69 6.63 -16.38 -7.65
CA ALA A 69 7.90 -16.36 -8.37
C ALA A 69 9.13 -16.28 -7.44
N PHE A 70 8.98 -15.66 -6.27
CA PHE A 70 10.10 -15.36 -5.36
C PHE A 70 10.37 -16.51 -4.37
N PHE A 71 9.34 -17.05 -3.73
CA PHE A 71 9.51 -18.07 -2.68
C PHE A 71 10.26 -19.33 -3.14
N PRO A 72 9.99 -19.91 -4.32
CA PRO A 72 10.72 -21.09 -4.79
C PRO A 72 12.24 -20.92 -4.84
N GLN A 73 12.74 -19.69 -4.99
CA GLN A 73 14.18 -19.40 -5.07
C GLN A 73 14.90 -19.54 -3.72
N PHE A 74 14.16 -19.57 -2.60
CA PHE A 74 14.71 -19.68 -1.24
C PHE A 74 14.35 -21.01 -0.57
N ILE A 75 13.63 -21.88 -1.26
CA ILE A 75 13.22 -23.18 -0.74
C ILE A 75 14.33 -24.19 -0.98
N ALA A 76 14.75 -24.86 0.10
CA ALA A 76 15.66 -25.99 0.02
C ALA A 76 14.91 -27.23 -0.54
N PRO A 77 15.46 -27.95 -1.55
CA PRO A 77 14.82 -29.13 -2.15
C PRO A 77 14.61 -30.31 -1.19
N ASP A 78 15.38 -30.35 -0.11
CA ASP A 78 15.59 -31.48 0.78
C ASP A 78 14.80 -31.39 2.10
N GLY A 79 13.75 -30.55 2.15
CA GLY A 79 12.92 -30.36 3.34
C GLY A 79 11.41 -30.31 3.09
N ASN A 80 10.63 -30.04 4.14
CA ASN A 80 9.18 -29.89 4.04
C ASN A 80 8.81 -28.54 3.40
N TYR A 81 8.37 -28.57 2.14
CA TYR A 81 7.97 -27.38 1.38
C TYR A 81 6.88 -26.55 2.06
N GLY A 82 5.86 -27.20 2.63
CA GLY A 82 4.75 -26.50 3.28
C GLY A 82 5.21 -25.70 4.50
N LEU A 83 6.13 -26.25 5.29
CA LEU A 83 6.68 -25.57 6.46
C LEU A 83 7.59 -24.39 6.06
N GLN A 84 8.44 -24.56 5.05
CA GLN A 84 9.29 -23.48 4.55
C GLN A 84 8.46 -22.31 3.98
N ILE A 85 7.48 -22.62 3.14
CA ILE A 85 6.53 -21.64 2.60
C ILE A 85 5.74 -20.97 3.72
N GLY A 86 5.28 -21.76 4.70
CA GLY A 86 4.55 -21.26 5.87
C GLY A 86 5.36 -20.25 6.68
N VAL A 87 6.62 -20.56 7.01
CA VAL A 87 7.53 -19.67 7.76
C VAL A 87 7.82 -18.39 6.97
N MET A 88 8.13 -18.50 5.67
CA MET A 88 8.39 -17.34 4.81
C MET A 88 7.16 -16.45 4.70
N GLY A 89 5.99 -17.05 4.45
CA GLY A 89 4.71 -16.35 4.35
C GLY A 89 4.35 -15.63 5.65
N LEU A 90 4.44 -16.31 6.79
CA LEU A 90 4.20 -15.70 8.11
C LEU A 90 5.15 -14.54 8.39
N THR A 91 6.44 -14.71 8.08
CA THR A 91 7.44 -13.66 8.27
C THR A 91 7.10 -12.43 7.42
N ALA A 92 6.75 -12.63 6.14
CA ALA A 92 6.33 -11.55 5.26
C ALA A 92 5.04 -10.85 5.74
N MET A 93 4.06 -11.61 6.22
CA MET A 93 2.81 -11.07 6.77
C MET A 93 3.05 -10.23 8.02
N ILE A 94 3.94 -10.65 8.92
CA ILE A 94 4.29 -9.87 10.12
C ILE A 94 4.94 -8.54 9.72
N PHE A 95 5.90 -8.57 8.80
CA PHE A 95 6.54 -7.34 8.30
C PHE A 95 5.54 -6.39 7.64
N ALA A 96 4.62 -6.92 6.82
CA ALA A 96 3.56 -6.14 6.19
C ALA A 96 2.64 -5.52 7.25
N ALA A 97 2.16 -6.31 8.21
CA ALA A 97 1.27 -5.84 9.27
C ALA A 97 1.90 -4.74 10.13
N VAL A 98 3.17 -4.89 10.51
CA VAL A 98 3.91 -3.87 11.28
C VAL A 98 4.07 -2.59 10.47
N SER A 99 4.47 -2.70 9.22
CA SER A 99 4.66 -1.54 8.33
C SER A 99 3.36 -0.78 8.10
N ASP A 100 2.31 -1.50 7.69
CA ASP A 100 0.99 -0.91 7.40
C ASP A 100 0.35 -0.30 8.65
N SER A 101 0.48 -0.97 9.80
CA SER A 101 0.00 -0.42 11.07
C SER A 101 0.75 0.87 11.44
N THR A 102 2.06 0.92 11.21
CA THR A 102 2.87 2.12 11.46
C THR A 102 2.40 3.27 10.57
N TYR A 103 2.19 3.03 9.27
CA TYR A 103 1.65 4.03 8.36
C TYR A 103 0.23 4.48 8.74
N ALA A 104 -0.66 3.54 9.08
CA ALA A 104 -2.02 3.86 9.48
C ALA A 104 -2.07 4.73 10.74
N LEU A 105 -1.25 4.41 11.75
CA LEU A 105 -1.14 5.20 12.98
C LEU A 105 -0.52 6.57 12.71
N ALA A 106 0.54 6.65 11.90
CA ALA A 106 1.18 7.90 11.52
C ALA A 106 0.23 8.82 10.76
N ALA A 107 -0.48 8.29 9.76
CA ALA A 107 -1.49 9.02 9.00
C ALA A 107 -2.65 9.49 9.88
N GLY A 108 -3.14 8.63 10.78
CA GLY A 108 -4.18 8.99 11.75
C GLY A 108 -3.74 10.07 12.75
N ARG A 109 -2.45 10.11 13.12
CA ARG A 109 -1.89 11.17 13.97
C ARG A 109 -1.74 12.48 13.20
N ALA A 110 -1.18 12.43 11.99
CA ALA A 110 -1.03 13.59 11.11
C ALA A 110 -2.38 14.22 10.76
N GLY A 111 -3.39 13.41 10.44
CA GLY A 111 -4.76 13.88 10.18
C GLY A 111 -5.39 14.61 11.36
N ARG A 112 -5.20 14.11 12.59
CA ARG A 112 -5.68 14.77 13.82
C ARG A 112 -4.99 16.12 14.07
N LEU A 113 -3.67 16.18 13.91
CA LEU A 113 -2.89 17.40 14.10
C LEU A 113 -3.26 18.48 13.06
N LEU A 114 -3.42 18.10 11.80
CA LEU A 114 -3.80 19.02 10.72
C LEU A 114 -5.25 19.51 10.86
N SER A 115 -6.16 18.66 11.33
CA SER A 115 -7.54 19.04 11.65
C SER A 115 -7.58 20.04 12.82
N ALA A 116 -6.89 19.75 13.92
CA ALA A 116 -6.83 20.63 15.09
C ALA A 116 -6.20 22.01 14.77
N GLY A 117 -5.14 22.04 13.96
CA GLY A 117 -4.50 23.28 13.52
C GLY A 117 -5.41 24.18 12.67
N ARG A 118 -6.21 23.57 11.77
CA ARG A 118 -7.18 24.31 10.94
C ARG A 118 -8.38 24.82 11.75
N VAL A 119 -8.89 24.03 12.70
CA VAL A 119 -9.98 24.45 13.60
C VAL A 119 -9.55 25.60 14.51
N LYS A 120 -8.32 25.55 15.06
CA LYS A 120 -7.77 26.62 15.92
C LYS A 120 -7.49 27.92 15.17
N LEU A 121 -7.20 27.86 13.87
CA LEU A 121 -7.01 29.04 13.03
C LEU A 121 -8.36 29.72 12.73
N LEU A 122 -9.40 28.93 12.44
CA LEU A 122 -10.75 29.44 12.20
C LEU A 122 -11.38 30.01 13.47
N SER A 123 -11.13 29.42 14.64
CA SER A 123 -11.61 29.93 15.93
C SER A 123 -10.90 31.21 16.41
N ARG A 124 -9.86 31.67 15.70
CA ARG A 124 -9.15 32.92 16.00
C ARG A 124 -9.55 34.08 15.09
N ILE A 125 -10.26 33.80 14.01
CA ILE A 125 -10.67 34.78 13.00
C ILE A 125 -12.18 35.10 13.13
N SER A 126 -12.95 34.21 13.77
CA SER A 126 -14.33 34.50 14.22
C SER A 126 -14.34 35.02 15.65
#